data_AF-A0AAU9ER82-F1
#
_entry.id   AF-A0AAU9ER82-F1
#
_cell.length_a   1.000
_cell.length_b   1.000
_cell.length_c   1.000
_cell.angle_alpha   90.00
_cell.angle_beta   90.00
_cell.angle_gamma   90.00
#
_symmetry.space_group_name_H-M   'P 1'
#
loop_
_entity.id
_entity.type
_entity.pdbx_description
1 polymer ?
#
loop_
_entity_poly.entity_id
_entity_poly.type
_entity_poly.pdbx_seq_one_letter_code
_entity_poly.pdbx_strand_id
1 'polypeptide(L)'
;MTSLESQADLLRRTACAGLCRYYKPHKREDPGCGGVELLKRRPDLAPLLEALPSPPDDGLFALAEDDPRLLAVCGACEFRIDGCDFRDPAVARDQCSPCGGLRAVAWLLDENPELKL
;
A
#
# COMPACT_ATOMS: atom_id res chain seq x y z
N MET A 1 -17.15 -1.05 20.19
CA MET A 1 -16.42 -0.26 19.17
C MET A 1 -15.08 -0.95 18.90
N THR A 2 -15.07 -2.20 18.41
CA THR A 2 -14.02 -3.14 18.87
C THR A 2 -13.50 -4.13 17.82
N SER A 3 -13.80 -3.97 16.53
CA SER A 3 -13.31 -4.91 15.48
C SER A 3 -12.78 -4.20 14.23
N LEU A 4 -13.43 -3.13 13.76
CA LEU A 4 -13.00 -2.41 12.56
C LEU A 4 -11.83 -1.45 12.81
N GLU A 5 -11.80 -0.75 13.95
CA GLU A 5 -10.64 0.09 14.33
C GLU A 5 -9.39 -0.75 14.56
N SER A 6 -9.51 -1.94 15.17
CA SER A 6 -8.39 -2.86 15.36
C SER A 6 -7.86 -3.40 14.03
N GLN A 7 -8.73 -3.67 13.06
CA GLN A 7 -8.32 -4.14 11.74
C GLN A 7 -7.61 -3.03 10.95
N ALA A 8 -8.13 -1.80 10.97
CA ALA A 8 -7.49 -0.68 10.30
C ALA A 8 -6.10 -0.37 10.87
N ASP A 9 -5.94 -0.43 12.18
CA ASP A 9 -4.63 -0.21 12.82
C ASP A 9 -3.66 -1.38 12.54
N LEU A 10 -4.15 -2.61 12.44
CA LEU A 10 -3.35 -3.76 12.02
C LEU A 10 -2.87 -3.62 10.57
N LEU A 11 -3.80 -3.36 9.64
CA LEU A 11 -3.48 -3.11 8.23
C LEU A 11 -2.45 -1.99 8.10
N ARG A 12 -2.61 -0.90 8.85
CA ARG A 12 -1.65 0.20 8.86
C ARG A 12 -0.29 -0.23 9.39
N ARG A 13 -0.21 -1.01 10.47
CA ARG A 13 1.08 -1.47 11.01
C ARG A 13 1.77 -2.40 10.02
N THR A 14 1.05 -3.37 9.47
CA THR A 14 1.60 -4.36 8.53
C THR A 14 1.97 -3.70 7.20
N ALA A 15 1.10 -2.88 6.62
CA ALA A 15 1.30 -2.22 5.32
C ALA A 15 2.15 -0.94 5.35
N CYS A 16 2.35 -0.32 6.52
CA CYS A 16 3.14 0.92 6.60
C CYS A 16 4.43 0.76 7.39
N ALA A 17 4.43 0.11 8.57
CA ALA A 17 5.62 0.08 9.42
C ALA A 17 6.77 -0.73 8.83
N GLY A 18 6.46 -1.86 8.19
CA GLY A 18 7.46 -2.66 7.46
C GLY A 18 7.56 -2.29 5.99
N LEU A 19 6.53 -1.64 5.44
CA LEU A 19 6.31 -1.60 4.00
C LEU A 19 6.32 -0.21 3.35
N CYS A 20 6.39 0.90 4.10
CA CYS A 20 6.23 2.24 3.52
C CYS A 20 7.33 3.21 3.94
N ARG A 21 8.07 3.76 2.94
CA ARG A 21 9.08 4.81 3.16
C ARG A 21 8.51 6.11 3.76
N TYR A 22 7.20 6.31 3.66
CA TYR A 22 6.50 7.49 4.19
C TYR A 22 5.93 7.27 5.60
N TYR A 23 6.13 6.08 6.18
CA TYR A 23 5.58 5.76 7.49
C TYR A 23 6.14 6.67 8.58
N LYS A 24 5.22 7.30 9.31
CA LYS A 24 5.52 8.14 10.47
C LYS A 24 4.91 7.47 11.71
N PRO A 25 5.69 6.82 12.59
CA PRO A 25 5.16 6.03 13.70
C PRO A 25 4.33 6.87 14.68
N HIS A 26 4.61 8.16 14.78
CA HIS A 26 3.91 9.09 15.68
C HIS A 26 2.74 9.84 15.04
N LYS A 27 2.51 9.69 13.73
CA LYS A 27 1.47 10.44 13.01
C LYS A 27 0.42 9.49 12.46
N ARG A 28 -0.75 9.41 13.10
CA ARG A 28 -1.92 8.77 12.48
C ARG A 28 -2.38 9.63 11.30
N GLU A 29 -2.59 8.98 10.16
CA GLU A 29 -3.14 9.60 8.95
C GLU A 29 -4.58 9.13 8.86
N ASP A 30 -5.50 10.09 8.85
CA ASP A 30 -6.94 9.87 8.70
C ASP A 30 -7.49 10.91 7.69
N PRO A 31 -7.90 10.48 6.48
CA PRO A 31 -7.86 9.10 5.99
C PRO A 31 -6.44 8.54 5.85
N GLY A 32 -6.31 7.21 5.84
CA GLY A 32 -5.03 6.54 5.61
C GLY A 32 -4.56 6.69 4.16
N CYS A 33 -3.35 6.24 3.83
CA CYS A 33 -2.90 6.27 2.42
C CYS A 33 -3.76 5.34 1.55
N GLY A 34 -3.78 5.58 0.24
CA GLY A 34 -4.62 4.83 -0.68
C GLY A 34 -4.41 3.31 -0.70
N GLY A 35 -3.21 2.83 -0.35
CA GLY A 35 -2.97 1.39 -0.14
C GLY A 35 -3.73 0.81 1.06
N VAL A 36 -3.79 1.54 2.18
CA VAL A 36 -4.56 1.13 3.37
C VAL A 36 -6.06 1.20 3.08
N GLU A 37 -6.54 2.24 2.39
CA GLU A 37 -7.95 2.34 2.02
C GLU A 37 -8.37 1.24 1.03
N LEU A 38 -7.49 0.87 0.09
CA LEU A 38 -7.72 -0.27 -0.80
C LEU A 38 -7.81 -1.58 -0.01
N LEU A 39 -6.90 -1.83 0.95
CA LEU A 39 -6.91 -3.02 1.80
C LEU A 39 -8.18 -3.11 2.67
N LYS A 40 -8.69 -1.99 3.19
CA LYS A 40 -9.96 -1.96 3.95
C LYS A 40 -11.15 -2.43 3.09
N ARG A 41 -11.11 -2.20 1.78
CA ARG A 41 -12.16 -2.60 0.82
C ARG A 41 -11.97 -4.03 0.30
N ARG A 42 -10.83 -4.65 0.59
CA ARG A 42 -10.43 -5.98 0.11
C ARG A 42 -10.22 -6.92 1.30
N PRO A 43 -11.29 -7.34 1.98
CA PRO A 43 -11.19 -8.24 3.13
C PRO A 43 -10.58 -9.61 2.75
N ASP A 44 -10.63 -9.99 1.48
CA ASP A 44 -9.95 -11.16 0.90
C ASP A 44 -8.42 -11.04 0.95
N LEU A 45 -7.87 -9.83 0.89
CA LEU A 45 -6.42 -9.59 0.96
C LEU A 45 -5.90 -9.45 2.40
N ALA A 46 -6.76 -9.15 3.37
CA ALA A 46 -6.34 -8.88 4.75
C ALA A 46 -5.61 -10.06 5.42
N PRO A 47 -6.09 -11.33 5.33
CA PRO A 47 -5.37 -12.48 5.90
C PRO A 47 -4.02 -12.72 5.23
N LEU A 48 -3.91 -12.45 3.93
CA LEU A 48 -2.68 -12.63 3.18
C LEU A 48 -1.64 -11.56 3.53
N LEU A 49 -2.09 -10.33 3.83
CA LEU A 49 -1.22 -9.26 4.31
C LEU A 49 -0.53 -9.62 5.63
N GLU A 50 -1.25 -10.25 6.57
CA GLU A 50 -0.68 -10.70 7.85
C GLU A 50 0.37 -11.80 7.67
N ALA A 51 0.23 -12.60 6.61
CA ALA A 51 1.17 -13.65 6.24
C ALA A 51 2.38 -13.14 5.45
N LEU A 52 2.43 -11.84 5.09
CA LEU A 52 3.54 -11.29 4.33
C LEU A 52 4.85 -11.42 5.13
N PRO A 53 5.92 -11.90 4.48
CA PRO A 53 7.23 -11.84 5.10
C PRO A 53 7.57 -10.36 5.37
N SER A 54 8.11 -10.06 6.55
CA SER A 54 8.76 -8.77 6.76
C SER A 54 9.88 -8.67 5.73
N PRO A 55 9.86 -7.70 4.80
CA PRO A 55 10.86 -7.67 3.75
C PRO A 55 12.25 -7.51 4.41
N PRO A 56 13.24 -8.27 3.94
CA PRO A 56 14.59 -8.25 4.52
C PRO A 56 15.29 -6.90 4.30
N ASP A 57 14.88 -6.16 3.26
CA ASP A 57 15.57 -4.98 2.77
C ASP A 57 14.60 -3.79 2.55
N ASP A 58 15.17 -2.60 2.38
CA ASP A 58 14.53 -1.34 2.00
C ASP A 58 13.81 -1.38 0.64
N GLY A 59 14.00 -2.46 -0.13
CA GLY A 59 13.45 -2.69 -1.46
C GLY A 59 12.00 -3.17 -1.55
N LEU A 60 11.20 -3.16 -0.48
CA LEU A 60 9.72 -3.31 -0.50
C LEU A 60 9.16 -4.21 -1.62
N PHE A 61 9.30 -5.52 -1.45
CA PHE A 61 8.92 -6.58 -2.41
C PHE A 61 9.68 -6.60 -3.75
N ALA A 62 10.81 -5.90 -3.84
CA ALA A 62 11.65 -5.79 -5.03
C ALA A 62 10.91 -5.27 -6.29
N LEU A 63 9.76 -4.59 -6.11
CA LEU A 63 9.02 -3.99 -7.21
C LEU A 63 9.69 -2.68 -7.63
N ALA A 64 10.03 -2.55 -8.91
CA ALA A 64 10.45 -1.28 -9.49
C ALA A 64 9.30 -0.26 -9.40
N GLU A 65 9.62 1.03 -9.31
CA GLU A 65 8.60 2.09 -9.20
C GLU A 65 7.70 2.21 -10.44
N ASP A 66 8.20 1.75 -11.58
CA ASP A 66 7.55 1.68 -12.88
C ASP A 66 7.03 0.26 -13.21
N ASP A 67 7.04 -0.66 -12.26
CA ASP A 67 6.51 -2.01 -12.46
C ASP A 67 5.03 -1.93 -12.92
N PRO A 68 4.67 -2.52 -14.07
CA PRO A 68 3.31 -2.41 -14.62
C PRO A 68 2.22 -2.90 -13.66
N ARG A 69 2.51 -3.89 -12.82
CA ARG A 69 1.56 -4.41 -11.82
C ARG A 69 1.32 -3.35 -10.75
N LEU A 70 2.39 -2.75 -10.25
CA LEU A 70 2.31 -1.66 -9.28
C LEU A 70 1.58 -0.44 -9.85
N LEU A 71 1.84 -0.09 -11.12
CA LEU A 71 1.15 0.99 -11.81
C LEU A 71 -0.34 0.68 -12.03
N ALA A 72 -0.72 -0.58 -12.26
CA ALA A 72 -2.12 -1.00 -12.36
C ALA A 72 -2.85 -0.86 -11.01
N VAL A 73 -2.24 -1.34 -9.91
CA VAL A 73 -2.79 -1.16 -8.55
C VAL A 73 -2.89 0.31 -8.19
N CYS A 74 -1.84 1.07 -8.49
CA CYS A 74 -1.85 2.52 -8.36
C CYS A 74 -3.04 3.07 -9.15
N GLY A 75 -3.23 2.64 -10.41
CA GLY A 75 -4.35 2.91 -11.31
C GLY A 75 -5.71 2.96 -10.60
N ALA A 76 -6.02 1.91 -9.85
CA ALA A 76 -7.28 1.73 -9.13
C ALA A 76 -7.38 2.49 -7.79
N CYS A 77 -6.29 3.11 -7.33
CA CYS A 77 -6.27 3.88 -6.09
C CYS A 77 -7.13 5.14 -6.21
N GLU A 78 -8.00 5.36 -5.22
CA GLU A 78 -8.89 6.53 -5.14
C GLU A 78 -8.18 7.82 -4.74
N PHE A 79 -6.98 7.73 -4.14
CA PHE A 79 -6.11 8.88 -3.93
C PHE A 79 -5.59 9.31 -5.30
N ARG A 80 -6.18 10.40 -5.80
CA ARG A 80 -5.85 11.03 -7.08
C ARG A 80 -4.65 11.97 -6.89
N ILE A 81 -4.43 12.87 -7.86
CA ILE A 81 -3.43 13.95 -7.80
C ILE A 81 -3.51 14.68 -6.45
N ASP A 82 -4.73 14.93 -5.96
CA ASP A 82 -4.96 15.56 -4.67
C ASP A 82 -4.74 14.54 -3.53
N GLY A 83 -3.51 14.51 -3.00
CA GLY A 83 -3.10 13.63 -1.90
C GLY A 83 -2.09 12.53 -2.27
N CYS A 84 -1.52 12.53 -3.48
CA CYS A 84 -0.47 11.58 -3.87
C CYS A 84 0.59 12.20 -4.79
N ASP A 85 1.74 12.57 -4.20
CA ASP A 85 2.90 13.11 -4.93
C ASP A 85 3.38 12.19 -6.07
N PHE A 86 3.19 10.87 -5.95
CA PHE A 86 3.52 9.93 -7.02
C PHE A 86 2.70 10.13 -8.30
N ARG A 87 1.47 10.63 -8.17
CA ARG A 87 0.54 10.86 -9.27
C ARG A 87 0.47 12.32 -9.70
N ASP A 88 1.14 13.22 -8.98
CA ASP A 88 1.17 14.64 -9.31
C ASP A 88 2.18 14.88 -10.45
N PRO A 89 1.74 15.32 -11.65
CA PRO A 89 2.65 15.64 -12.75
C PRO A 89 3.59 16.82 -12.44
N ALA A 90 3.31 17.62 -11.39
CA ALA A 90 4.18 18.69 -10.93
C ALA A 90 5.34 18.18 -10.05
N VAL A 91 5.29 16.94 -9.56
CA VAL A 91 6.34 16.34 -8.75
C VAL A 91 7.23 15.47 -9.64
N ALA A 92 8.54 15.64 -9.53
CA ALA A 92 9.49 14.83 -10.27
C ALA A 92 9.44 13.36 -9.79
N ARG A 93 9.43 12.41 -10.74
CA ARG A 93 9.22 10.98 -10.47
C ARG A 93 10.29 10.35 -9.59
N ASP A 94 11.49 10.92 -9.56
CA ASP A 94 12.61 10.50 -8.70
C ASP A 94 12.46 11.00 -7.24
N GLN A 95 11.49 11.87 -6.96
CA GLN A 95 11.24 12.42 -5.63
C GLN A 95 10.09 11.71 -4.90
N CYS A 96 9.33 10.86 -5.60
CA CYS A 96 8.15 10.20 -5.08
C CYS A 96 8.08 8.73 -5.51
N SER A 97 7.53 7.88 -4.65
CA SER A 97 7.39 6.44 -4.89
C SER A 97 5.95 6.01 -4.57
N PRO A 98 5.46 4.90 -5.15
CA PRO A 98 4.21 4.30 -4.72
C PRO A 98 4.24 3.95 -3.23
N CYS A 99 3.12 4.14 -2.52
CA CYS A 99 3.09 3.86 -1.10
C CYS A 99 3.19 2.34 -0.82
N GLY A 100 3.67 2.01 0.38
CA GLY A 100 3.88 0.64 0.81
C GLY A 100 2.68 -0.28 0.69
N GLY A 101 1.50 0.24 1.01
CA GLY A 101 0.26 -0.53 0.87
C GLY A 101 -0.06 -0.92 -0.56
N LEU A 102 0.22 -0.06 -1.56
CA LEU A 102 0.01 -0.43 -2.97
C LEU A 102 1.03 -1.46 -3.44
N ARG A 103 2.28 -1.39 -2.94
CA ARG A 103 3.30 -2.41 -3.20
C ARG A 103 2.91 -3.77 -2.61
N ALA A 104 2.39 -3.78 -1.39
CA ALA A 104 1.86 -4.98 -0.74
C ALA A 104 0.73 -5.61 -1.56
N VAL A 105 -0.24 -4.79 -1.99
CA VAL A 105 -1.35 -5.26 -2.82
C VAL A 105 -0.85 -5.80 -4.17
N ALA A 106 0.08 -5.09 -4.82
CA ALA A 106 0.65 -5.55 -6.10
C ALA A 106 1.35 -6.90 -5.98
N TRP A 107 2.12 -7.11 -4.90
CA TRP A 107 2.76 -8.40 -4.62
C TRP A 107 1.71 -9.49 -4.31
N LEU A 108 0.71 -9.19 -3.48
CA LEU A 108 -0.34 -10.15 -3.13
C LEU A 108 -1.13 -10.63 -4.34
N LEU A 109 -1.47 -9.74 -5.27
CA LEU A 109 -2.19 -10.10 -6.50
C LEU A 109 -1.31 -10.91 -7.47
N ASP A 110 0.01 -10.73 -7.44
CA ASP A 110 0.96 -11.50 -8.24
C ASP A 110 1.08 -12.94 -7.75
N GLU A 111 1.19 -13.12 -6.43
CA GLU A 111 1.26 -14.44 -5.78
C GLU A 111 -0.09 -15.18 -5.76
N ASN A 112 -1.20 -14.46 -5.96
CA ASN A 112 -2.56 -14.99 -5.92
C ASN A 112 -3.33 -14.53 -7.18
N PRO A 113 -2.99 -15.06 -8.38
CA PRO A 113 -3.52 -14.58 -9.67
C PRO A 113 -5.03 -14.80 -9.86
N GLU A 114 -5.66 -15.61 -9.02
CA GLU A 114 -7.12 -15.74 -8.94
C GLU A 114 -7.80 -14.49 -8.36
N LEU A 115 -7.07 -13.69 -7.59
CA LEU A 115 -7.54 -12.42 -7.05
C LEU A 115 -7.37 -11.33 -8.12
N LYS A 116 -8.47 -10.64 -8.42
CA LYS A 116 -8.46 -9.53 -9.38
C LYS A 116 -8.39 -8.20 -8.66
N LEU A 117 -7.88 -7.17 -9.33
CA LEU A 117 -7.84 -5.80 -8.81
C LEU A 117 -9.25 -5.22 -8.66
#